data_AF-A0A3M3VV41-F1
#
_entry.id   AF-A0A3M3VV41-F1
#
_cell.length_a   1.000
_cell.length_b   1.000
_cell.length_c   1.000
_cell.angle_alpha   90.00
_cell.angle_beta   90.00
_cell.angle_gamma   90.00
#
_symmetry.space_group_name_H-M   'P 1'
#
loop_
_entity.id
_entity.type
_entity.pdbx_description
1 polymer ?
#
loop_
_entity_poly.entity_id
_entity_poly.type
_entity_poly.pdbx_seq_one_letter_code
_entity_poly.pdbx_strand_id
1 'polypeptide(L)'
;MVSPTSFDPKFVDLFERVRKLRNSAMHSVNAKLRISPKEVILIILEAHEHLYPNQSWVQARREFLFSAPAAQVYFDNDHLDGMLVREFLAVFNLLSKTEREHFFDVTAGVRKYICPACRYHSLEIDGPPPQYAVLKPNKPKSTTLWCFVCNDTHLVERVHCSNAACKGNVISEEYGYCCTCGEDQ
;
A
#
# COMPACT_ATOMS: atom_id res chain seq x y z
N MET A 1 -7.14 -0.53 33.09
CA MET A 1 -7.23 -1.95 32.71
C MET A 1 -5.84 -2.40 32.31
N VAL A 2 -5.27 -3.38 32.99
CA VAL A 2 -4.04 -4.05 32.55
C VAL A 2 -4.49 -5.22 31.69
N SER A 3 -4.00 -5.29 30.44
CA SER A 3 -4.29 -6.44 29.57
C SER A 3 -3.88 -7.73 30.29
N PRO A 4 -4.74 -8.76 30.36
CA PRO A 4 -4.43 -10.02 31.04
C PRO A 4 -3.34 -10.83 30.32
N THR A 5 -3.01 -10.45 29.08
CA THR A 5 -2.01 -11.11 28.25
C THR A 5 -0.76 -10.24 28.14
N SER A 6 0.39 -10.84 28.43
CA SER A 6 1.69 -10.20 28.19
C SER A 6 1.88 -9.96 26.69
N PHE A 7 2.48 -8.82 26.33
CA PHE A 7 2.86 -8.57 24.94
C PHE A 7 3.97 -9.54 24.51
N ASP A 8 4.02 -9.87 23.23
CA ASP A 8 5.08 -10.73 22.74
C ASP A 8 6.45 -10.03 22.89
N PRO A 9 7.54 -10.79 23.14
CA PRO A 9 8.85 -10.19 23.39
C PRO A 9 9.37 -9.28 22.27
N LYS A 10 9.05 -9.58 21.00
CA LYS A 10 9.51 -8.75 19.89
C LYS A 10 8.83 -7.38 19.90
N PHE A 11 7.55 -7.32 20.25
CA PHE A 11 6.87 -6.04 20.44
C PHE A 11 7.45 -5.25 21.61
N VAL A 12 7.80 -5.90 22.72
CA VAL A 12 8.45 -5.22 23.86
C VAL A 12 9.79 -4.60 23.44
N ASP A 13 10.60 -5.34 22.68
CA ASP A 13 11.88 -4.85 22.14
C ASP A 13 11.68 -3.69 21.16
N LEU A 14 10.69 -3.80 20.26
CA LEU A 14 10.29 -2.73 19.36
C LEU A 14 9.89 -1.46 20.14
N PHE A 15 9.03 -1.61 21.15
CA PHE A 15 8.55 -0.50 21.96
C PHE A 15 9.70 0.19 22.71
N GLU A 16 10.60 -0.58 23.30
CA GLU A 16 11.79 -0.02 23.97
C GLU A 16 12.75 0.68 23.00
N ARG A 17 12.92 0.14 21.78
CA ARG A 17 13.67 0.81 20.71
C ARG A 17 13.05 2.16 20.36
N VAL A 18 11.73 2.21 20.15
CA VAL A 18 11.00 3.44 19.84
C VAL A 18 11.07 4.45 20.99
N ARG A 19 10.93 3.99 22.24
CA ARG A 19 11.03 4.84 23.43
C ARG A 19 12.39 5.51 23.53
N LYS A 20 13.48 4.75 23.33
CA LYS A 20 14.85 5.29 23.30
C LYS A 20 15.02 6.29 22.16
N LEU A 21 14.54 5.94 20.96
CA LEU A 21 14.62 6.80 19.77
C LEU A 21 13.92 8.15 19.99
N ARG A 22 12.68 8.13 20.50
CA ARG A 22 11.92 9.33 20.84
C ARG A 22 12.64 10.18 21.89
N ASN A 23 13.17 9.56 22.94
CA ASN A 23 13.90 10.29 23.98
C ASN A 23 15.16 10.97 23.41
N SER A 24 15.89 10.29 22.52
CA SER A 24 17.03 10.89 21.84
C SER A 24 16.61 12.06 20.93
N ALA A 25 15.53 11.91 20.16
CA ALA A 25 15.02 12.98 19.30
C ALA A 25 14.52 14.20 20.08
N MET A 26 13.84 14.00 21.21
CA MET A 26 13.23 15.07 22.00
C MET A 26 14.24 15.80 22.91
N HIS A 27 15.21 15.08 23.48
CA HIS A 27 16.07 15.61 24.54
C HIS A 27 17.52 15.81 24.12
N SER A 28 17.93 15.31 22.96
CA SER A 28 19.31 15.43 22.50
C SER A 28 19.36 16.34 21.26
N VAL A 29 20.22 17.36 21.28
CA VAL A 29 20.77 17.96 20.04
C VAL A 29 21.78 16.98 19.45
N ASN A 30 21.36 15.73 19.21
CA ASN A 30 22.22 14.72 18.63
C ASN A 30 22.25 14.97 17.12
N ALA A 31 23.21 15.79 16.68
CA ALA A 31 23.42 16.12 15.27
C ALA A 31 23.64 14.89 14.36
N LYS A 32 23.88 13.70 14.95
CA LYS A 32 24.03 12.44 14.22
C LYS A 32 22.76 11.60 14.15
N LEU A 33 21.71 11.93 14.89
CA LEU A 33 20.45 11.21 14.81
C LEU A 33 19.80 11.47 13.45
N ARG A 34 19.82 10.45 12.58
CA ARG A 34 19.15 10.46 11.30
C ARG A 34 18.11 9.36 11.31
N ILE A 35 16.85 9.74 11.37
CA ILE A 35 15.72 8.82 11.22
C ILE A 35 15.21 8.99 9.80
N SER A 36 15.32 7.94 9.00
CA SER A 36 14.82 7.92 7.63
C SER A 36 13.30 7.70 7.61
N PRO A 37 12.59 8.20 6.57
CA PRO A 37 11.18 7.89 6.38
C PRO A 37 10.90 6.38 6.37
N LYS A 38 11.78 5.59 5.77
CA LYS A 38 11.67 4.13 5.74
C LYS A 38 11.66 3.52 7.15
N GLU A 39 12.55 3.95 8.04
CA GLU A 39 12.59 3.43 9.42
C GLU A 39 11.30 3.73 10.18
N VAL A 40 10.73 4.92 10.00
CA VAL A 40 9.43 5.27 10.60
C VAL A 40 8.32 4.36 10.09
N ILE A 41 8.27 4.14 8.77
CA ILE A 41 7.27 3.26 8.15
C ILE A 41 7.41 1.81 8.64
N LEU A 42 8.64 1.29 8.75
CA LEU A 42 8.87 -0.06 9.29
C LEU A 42 8.44 -0.17 10.76
N ILE A 43 8.71 0.85 11.58
CA ILE A 43 8.23 0.88 12.98
C ILE A 43 6.70 0.81 13.03
N ILE A 44 6.01 1.57 12.18
CA ILE A 44 4.53 1.57 12.13
C ILE A 44 4.00 0.21 11.70
N LEU A 45 4.58 -0.37 10.64
CA LEU A 45 4.21 -1.67 10.11
C LEU A 45 4.42 -2.80 11.12
N GLU A 46 5.61 -2.87 11.74
CA GLU A 46 5.93 -3.85 12.78
C GLU A 46 5.01 -3.69 13.99
N ALA A 47 4.79 -2.45 14.46
CA ALA A 47 3.90 -2.20 15.59
C ALA A 47 2.46 -2.62 15.27
N HIS A 48 1.98 -2.33 14.06
CA HIS A 48 0.65 -2.75 13.62
C HIS A 48 0.51 -4.27 13.57
N GLU A 49 1.46 -4.98 12.98
CA GLU A 49 1.44 -6.45 12.89
C GLU A 49 1.39 -7.09 14.28
N HIS A 50 2.15 -6.56 15.25
CA HIS A 50 2.15 -7.06 16.63
C HIS A 50 0.85 -6.77 17.39
N LEU A 51 0.24 -5.61 17.17
CA LEU A 51 -0.97 -5.19 17.89
C LEU A 51 -2.27 -5.70 17.25
N TYR A 52 -2.28 -5.84 15.93
CA TYR A 52 -3.46 -6.18 15.12
C TYR A 52 -3.11 -7.23 14.06
N PRO A 53 -2.72 -8.45 14.46
CA PRO A 53 -2.21 -9.48 13.53
C PRO A 53 -3.25 -9.97 12.51
N ASN A 54 -4.54 -9.75 12.76
CA ASN A 54 -5.63 -10.19 11.89
C ASN A 54 -6.18 -9.06 11.00
N GLN A 55 -5.53 -7.89 10.99
CA GLN A 55 -5.93 -6.74 10.19
C GLN A 55 -4.74 -6.28 9.35
N SER A 56 -4.97 -5.92 8.09
CA SER A 56 -3.93 -5.27 7.30
C SER A 56 -3.81 -3.80 7.70
N TRP A 57 -2.60 -3.25 7.67
CA TRP A 57 -2.41 -1.82 7.95
C TRP A 57 -3.17 -0.93 6.95
N VAL A 58 -3.29 -1.36 5.69
CA VAL A 58 -4.10 -0.65 4.68
C VAL A 58 -5.54 -0.51 5.16
N GLN A 59 -6.14 -1.59 5.67
CA GLN A 59 -7.50 -1.57 6.17
C GLN A 59 -7.63 -0.65 7.39
N ALA A 60 -6.74 -0.78 8.38
CA ALA A 60 -6.76 0.08 9.56
C ALA A 60 -6.59 1.57 9.20
N ARG A 61 -5.73 1.87 8.21
CA ARG A 61 -5.50 3.22 7.72
C ARG A 61 -6.72 3.79 6.99
N ARG A 62 -7.38 2.98 6.17
CA ARG A 62 -8.65 3.32 5.52
C ARG A 62 -9.71 3.63 6.57
N GLU A 63 -9.97 2.72 7.52
CA GLU A 63 -10.95 2.92 8.59
C GLU A 63 -10.69 4.20 9.39
N PHE A 64 -9.43 4.48 9.72
CA PHE A 64 -9.04 5.73 10.39
C PHE A 64 -9.41 6.96 9.57
N LEU A 65 -9.08 7.00 8.28
CA LEU A 65 -9.37 8.14 7.41
C LEU A 65 -10.88 8.37 7.27
N PHE A 66 -11.67 7.31 7.09
CA PHE A 66 -13.13 7.40 6.92
C PHE A 66 -13.85 7.75 8.23
N SER A 67 -13.27 7.42 9.38
CA SER A 67 -13.78 7.80 10.71
C SER A 67 -13.46 9.26 11.10
N ALA A 68 -12.58 9.95 10.36
CA ALA A 68 -12.17 11.30 10.70
C ALA A 68 -13.33 12.29 10.50
N PRO A 69 -13.52 13.28 11.39
CA PRO A 69 -14.58 14.28 11.23
C PRO A 69 -14.55 14.99 9.87
N ALA A 70 -13.36 15.19 9.29
CA ALA A 70 -13.19 15.80 7.97
C ALA A 70 -13.76 14.94 6.82
N ALA A 71 -13.80 13.61 6.97
CA ALA A 71 -14.42 12.70 6.00
C ALA A 71 -15.95 12.84 5.96
N GLN A 72 -16.56 13.35 7.03
CA GLN A 72 -18.01 13.52 7.13
C GLN A 72 -18.51 14.86 6.51
N VAL A 73 -17.59 15.71 6.05
CA VAL A 73 -17.91 17.04 5.48
C VAL A 73 -18.19 16.98 3.98
N TYR A 74 -17.64 15.99 3.28
CA TYR A 74 -17.78 15.82 1.84
C TYR A 74 -18.89 14.82 1.50
N PHE A 75 -19.56 15.02 0.36
CA PHE A 75 -20.63 14.14 -0.11
C PHE A 75 -20.12 12.80 -0.65
N ASP A 76 -18.83 12.71 -0.99
CA ASP A 76 -18.14 11.51 -1.46
C ASP A 76 -16.86 11.22 -0.66
N ASN A 77 -16.34 10.00 -0.79
CA ASN A 77 -15.09 9.56 -0.18
C ASN A 77 -13.96 9.35 -1.21
N ASP A 78 -14.19 9.71 -2.47
CA ASP A 78 -13.28 9.42 -3.59
C ASP A 78 -11.91 10.07 -3.37
N HIS A 79 -11.90 11.29 -2.84
CA HIS A 79 -10.70 11.98 -2.40
C HIS A 79 -9.88 11.22 -1.32
N LEU A 80 -10.55 10.47 -0.42
CA LEU A 80 -9.89 9.65 0.60
C LEU A 80 -9.24 8.42 -0.02
N ASP A 81 -9.92 7.77 -0.96
CA ASP A 81 -9.37 6.64 -1.71
C ASP A 81 -8.15 7.07 -2.53
N GLY A 82 -8.21 8.22 -3.21
CA GLY A 82 -7.05 8.80 -3.90
C GLY A 82 -5.87 9.07 -2.96
N MET A 83 -6.12 9.65 -1.78
CA MET A 83 -5.09 9.86 -0.76
C MET A 83 -4.46 8.54 -0.28
N LEU A 84 -5.29 7.53 -0.03
CA LEU A 84 -4.84 6.20 0.38
C LEU A 84 -3.94 5.57 -0.70
N VAL A 85 -4.33 5.67 -1.96
CA VAL A 85 -3.55 5.18 -3.10
C VAL A 85 -2.18 5.87 -3.17
N ARG A 86 -2.14 7.19 -3.04
CA ARG A 86 -0.88 7.95 -3.06
C ARG A 86 0.02 7.60 -1.87
N GLU A 87 -0.56 7.50 -0.68
CA GLU A 87 0.15 7.13 0.55
C GLU A 87 0.78 5.74 0.40
N PHE A 88 0.00 4.73 0.02
CA PHE A 88 0.49 3.37 -0.08
C PHE A 88 1.40 3.13 -1.28
N LEU A 89 1.30 3.90 -2.35
CA LEU A 89 2.31 3.87 -3.42
C LEU A 89 3.67 4.40 -2.91
N ALA A 90 3.67 5.48 -2.13
CA ALA A 90 4.90 6.01 -1.53
C ALA A 90 5.52 5.00 -0.56
N VAL A 91 4.69 4.41 0.33
CA VAL A 91 5.11 3.35 1.24
C VAL A 91 5.67 2.15 0.46
N PHE A 92 4.95 1.66 -0.54
CA PHE A 92 5.39 0.55 -1.38
C PHE A 92 6.76 0.83 -2.01
N ASN A 93 7.01 2.05 -2.48
CA ASN A 93 8.29 2.44 -3.08
C ASN A 93 9.44 2.55 -2.07
N LEU A 94 9.17 2.86 -0.80
CA LEU A 94 10.17 2.88 0.26
C LEU A 94 10.62 1.48 0.70
N LEU A 95 9.73 0.50 0.64
CA LEU A 95 10.00 -0.85 1.12
C LEU A 95 10.88 -1.66 0.17
N SER A 96 11.68 -2.58 0.70
CA SER A 96 12.39 -3.60 -0.06
C SER A 96 11.44 -4.67 -0.60
N LYS A 97 11.91 -5.55 -1.50
CA LYS A 97 11.08 -6.63 -2.06
C LYS A 97 10.55 -7.56 -0.96
N THR A 98 11.38 -7.92 0.00
CA THR A 98 11.03 -8.82 1.11
C THR A 98 10.10 -8.14 2.11
N GLU A 99 10.26 -6.84 2.35
CA GLU A 99 9.35 -6.07 3.21
C GLU A 99 7.95 -5.96 2.58
N ARG A 100 7.86 -5.72 1.26
CA ARG A 100 6.57 -5.69 0.54
C ARG A 100 5.87 -7.05 0.55
N GLU A 101 6.65 -8.12 0.43
CA GLU A 101 6.12 -9.48 0.51
C GLU A 101 5.62 -9.81 1.91
N HIS A 102 6.35 -9.42 2.95
CA HIS A 102 5.96 -9.62 4.35
C HIS A 102 4.72 -8.81 4.75
N PHE A 103 4.69 -7.50 4.45
CA PHE A 103 3.63 -6.62 4.96
C PHE A 103 2.40 -6.51 4.05
N PHE A 104 2.54 -6.79 2.75
CA PHE A 104 1.49 -6.55 1.76
C PHE A 104 1.18 -7.75 0.87
N ASP A 105 1.75 -8.92 1.15
CA ASP A 105 1.58 -10.16 0.36
C ASP A 105 1.89 -9.99 -1.14
N VAL A 106 2.69 -8.98 -1.50
CA VAL A 106 3.09 -8.74 -2.89
C VAL A 106 4.37 -9.53 -3.17
N THR A 107 4.22 -10.69 -3.82
CA THR A 107 5.30 -11.63 -4.10
C THR A 107 6.55 -10.94 -4.70
N ALA A 108 7.72 -11.30 -4.16
CA ALA A 108 8.98 -10.80 -4.68
C ALA A 108 9.21 -11.29 -6.13
N GLY A 109 9.79 -10.43 -6.98
CA GLY A 109 10.19 -10.83 -8.34
C GLY A 109 9.07 -10.97 -9.38
N VAL A 110 7.79 -10.98 -9.00
CA VAL A 110 6.69 -10.98 -9.99
C VAL A 110 6.54 -9.60 -10.64
N ARG A 111 5.97 -9.53 -11.84
CA ARG A 111 5.69 -8.26 -12.52
C ARG A 111 4.55 -7.52 -11.80
N LYS A 112 4.73 -6.20 -11.64
CA LYS A 112 3.72 -5.30 -11.06
C LYS A 112 2.99 -4.59 -12.18
N TYR A 113 1.69 -4.51 -12.04
CA TYR A 113 0.75 -3.85 -12.94
C TYR A 113 0.10 -2.68 -12.20
N ILE A 114 -0.44 -1.76 -12.98
CA ILE A 114 -1.29 -0.69 -12.49
C ILE A 114 -2.60 -1.33 -12.02
N CYS A 115 -2.95 -1.13 -10.75
CA CYS A 115 -4.27 -1.51 -10.26
C CYS A 115 -5.32 -0.63 -10.95
N PRO A 116 -6.37 -1.21 -11.55
CA PRO A 116 -7.35 -0.42 -12.24
C PRO A 116 -8.15 0.50 -11.30
N ALA A 117 -8.85 -0.03 -10.30
CA ALA A 117 -9.63 0.83 -9.39
C ALA A 117 -8.76 1.91 -8.71
N CYS A 118 -7.55 1.57 -8.29
CA CYS A 118 -6.66 2.57 -7.70
C CYS A 118 -6.16 3.61 -8.72
N ARG A 119 -6.05 3.27 -10.02
CA ARG A 119 -5.72 4.25 -11.06
C ARG A 119 -6.83 5.28 -11.21
N TYR A 120 -8.09 4.84 -11.19
CA TYR A 120 -9.23 5.74 -11.22
C TYR A 120 -9.13 6.78 -10.09
N HIS A 121 -8.98 6.34 -8.85
CA HIS A 121 -8.83 7.24 -7.69
C HIS A 121 -7.54 8.07 -7.70
N SER A 122 -6.47 7.54 -8.27
CA SER A 122 -5.24 8.29 -8.45
C SER A 122 -5.43 9.46 -9.41
N LEU A 123 -6.19 9.29 -10.50
CA LEU A 123 -6.44 10.35 -11.47
C LEU A 123 -7.27 11.49 -10.87
N GLU A 124 -8.23 11.19 -9.99
CA GLU A 124 -9.06 12.20 -9.31
C GLU A 124 -8.25 13.21 -8.47
N ILE A 125 -7.03 12.85 -8.08
CA ILE A 125 -6.13 13.69 -7.29
C ILE A 125 -4.83 14.05 -8.02
N ASP A 126 -4.79 13.91 -9.34
CA ASP A 126 -3.59 14.12 -10.18
C ASP A 126 -2.36 13.31 -9.71
N GLY A 127 -2.62 12.11 -9.19
CA GLY A 127 -1.64 11.20 -8.63
C GLY A 127 -0.92 10.32 -9.68
N PRO A 128 0.28 9.82 -9.36
CA PRO A 128 1.03 8.91 -10.23
C PRO A 128 0.36 7.52 -10.34
N PRO A 129 0.56 6.80 -11.46
CA PRO A 129 -0.08 5.50 -11.68
C PRO A 129 0.34 4.47 -10.61
N PRO A 130 -0.61 3.83 -9.92
CA PRO A 130 -0.31 2.92 -8.82
C PRO A 130 0.12 1.53 -9.29
N GLN A 131 1.41 1.36 -9.55
CA GLN A 131 1.99 0.13 -10.07
C GLN A 131 2.46 -0.84 -8.97
N TYR A 132 1.52 -1.52 -8.34
CA TYR A 132 1.80 -2.54 -7.31
C TYR A 132 0.94 -3.81 -7.41
N ALA A 133 -0.04 -3.85 -8.31
CA ALA A 133 -0.95 -4.98 -8.44
C ALA A 133 -0.25 -6.16 -9.13
N VAL A 134 -0.72 -7.37 -8.87
CA VAL A 134 -0.09 -8.60 -9.37
C VAL A 134 -1.14 -9.55 -9.94
N LEU A 135 -0.78 -10.31 -10.98
CA LEU A 135 -1.65 -11.35 -11.51
C LEU A 135 -1.83 -12.45 -10.46
N LYS A 136 -3.07 -12.91 -10.27
CA LYS A 136 -3.39 -13.96 -9.30
C LYS A 136 -4.32 -15.00 -9.94
N PRO A 137 -3.81 -16.17 -10.38
CA PRO A 137 -2.45 -16.66 -10.21
C PRO A 137 -1.42 -15.88 -11.03
N ASN A 138 -0.13 -15.95 -10.67
CA ASN A 138 0.93 -15.33 -11.47
C ASN A 138 1.29 -16.20 -12.70
N LYS A 139 0.34 -16.32 -13.64
CA LYS A 139 0.52 -17.07 -14.90
C LYS A 139 0.25 -16.17 -16.12
N PRO A 140 0.89 -16.42 -17.28
CA PRO A 140 0.70 -15.62 -18.49
C PRO A 140 -0.73 -15.52 -19.02
N LYS A 141 -1.59 -16.50 -18.70
CA LYS A 141 -3.00 -16.55 -19.13
C LYS A 141 -4.00 -16.10 -18.06
N SER A 142 -3.52 -15.55 -16.95
CA SER A 142 -4.40 -15.19 -15.83
C SER A 142 -5.22 -13.97 -16.17
N THR A 143 -6.52 -14.06 -15.91
CA THR A 143 -7.54 -13.05 -16.21
C THR A 143 -7.95 -12.24 -14.98
N THR A 144 -7.12 -12.29 -13.94
CA THR A 144 -7.39 -11.70 -12.63
C THR A 144 -6.15 -11.00 -12.10
N LEU A 145 -6.35 -9.78 -11.62
CA LEU A 145 -5.32 -8.90 -11.08
C LEU A 145 -5.68 -8.51 -9.65
N TRP A 146 -4.86 -8.90 -8.68
CA TRP A 146 -5.07 -8.61 -7.27
C TRP A 146 -4.26 -7.38 -6.81
N CYS A 147 -4.86 -6.59 -5.92
CA CYS A 147 -4.28 -5.38 -5.38
C CYS A 147 -4.45 -5.34 -3.85
N PHE A 148 -3.36 -5.09 -3.12
CA PHE A 148 -3.37 -5.01 -1.67
C PHE A 148 -3.97 -3.69 -1.11
N VAL A 149 -4.02 -2.61 -1.91
CA VAL A 149 -4.49 -1.28 -1.47
C VAL A 149 -6.01 -1.15 -1.46
N CYS A 150 -6.67 -1.58 -2.54
CA CYS A 150 -8.12 -1.74 -2.55
C CYS A 150 -8.56 -3.07 -1.93
N ASN A 151 -7.61 -3.99 -1.72
CA ASN A 151 -7.86 -5.36 -1.24
C ASN A 151 -8.87 -6.12 -2.13
N ASP A 152 -8.75 -5.96 -3.44
CA ASP A 152 -9.71 -6.51 -4.41
C ASP A 152 -9.01 -7.21 -5.59
N THR A 153 -9.79 -8.00 -6.32
CA THR A 153 -9.39 -8.72 -7.52
C THR A 153 -10.19 -8.22 -8.72
N HIS A 154 -9.49 -7.69 -9.70
CA HIS A 154 -10.08 -7.11 -10.91
C HIS A 154 -9.94 -8.06 -12.09
N LEU A 155 -10.97 -8.13 -12.93
CA LEU A 155 -10.94 -8.90 -14.18
C LEU A 155 -10.13 -8.16 -15.25
N VAL A 156 -9.36 -8.94 -16.01
CA VAL A 156 -8.50 -8.43 -17.07
C VAL A 156 -8.50 -9.34 -18.30
N GLU A 157 -8.53 -8.71 -19.47
CA GLU A 157 -8.37 -9.39 -20.74
C GLU A 157 -6.90 -9.53 -21.13
N ARG A 158 -6.59 -10.59 -21.87
CA ARG A 158 -5.25 -10.90 -22.39
C ARG A 158 -5.08 -10.48 -23.84
N VAL A 159 -5.34 -9.21 -24.13
CA VAL A 159 -5.22 -8.61 -25.46
C VAL A 159 -4.04 -7.64 -25.49
N HIS A 160 -3.36 -7.53 -26.64
CA HIS A 160 -2.25 -6.60 -26.80
C HIS A 160 -2.71 -5.15 -26.67
N CYS A 161 -1.89 -4.34 -26.00
CA CYS A 161 -2.10 -2.91 -25.90
C CYS A 161 -2.12 -2.26 -27.30
N SER A 162 -3.10 -1.40 -27.57
CA SER A 162 -3.25 -0.64 -28.83
C SER A 162 -2.11 0.36 -29.05
N ASN A 163 -1.53 0.90 -27.97
CA ASN A 163 -0.35 1.76 -28.03
C ASN A 163 0.90 0.98 -28.49
N ALA A 164 1.42 1.33 -29.67
CA ALA A 164 2.59 0.70 -30.29
C ALA A 164 3.88 0.74 -29.44
N ALA A 165 4.02 1.70 -28.52
CA ALA A 165 5.16 1.77 -27.61
C ALA A 165 5.04 0.82 -26.41
N CYS A 166 3.84 0.29 -26.13
CA CYS A 166 3.57 -0.59 -25.00
C CYS A 166 3.52 -2.05 -25.42
N LYS A 167 4.39 -2.89 -24.84
CA LYS A 167 4.38 -4.36 -25.03
C LYS A 167 3.44 -5.07 -24.04
N GLY A 168 2.54 -4.33 -23.40
CA GLY A 168 1.59 -4.84 -22.41
C GLY A 168 0.50 -5.69 -23.06
N ASN A 169 -0.09 -6.60 -22.28
CA ASN A 169 -1.22 -7.41 -22.71
C ASN A 169 -2.21 -7.72 -21.58
N VAL A 170 -2.38 -6.77 -20.67
CA VAL A 170 -3.29 -6.87 -19.53
C VAL A 170 -4.17 -5.64 -19.59
N ILE A 171 -5.42 -5.82 -20.00
CA ILE A 171 -6.39 -4.75 -20.19
C ILE A 171 -7.48 -4.91 -19.14
N SER A 172 -7.86 -3.84 -18.45
CA SER A 172 -8.97 -3.89 -17.49
C SER A 172 -10.30 -4.08 -18.21
N GLU A 173 -11.09 -5.09 -17.81
CA GLU A 173 -12.44 -5.30 -18.35
C GLU A 173 -13.40 -4.17 -17.92
N GLU A 174 -13.26 -3.70 -16.68
CA GLU A 174 -14.16 -2.70 -16.09
C GLU A 174 -13.86 -1.28 -16.59
N TYR A 175 -12.59 -0.92 -16.72
CA TYR A 175 -12.20 0.47 -17.00
C TYR A 175 -11.60 0.69 -18.40
N GLY A 176 -11.33 -0.38 -19.16
CA GLY A 176 -10.90 -0.25 -20.56
C GLY A 176 -9.49 0.30 -20.80
N TYR A 177 -8.61 0.43 -19.79
CA TYR A 177 -7.21 0.81 -20.01
C TYR A 177 -6.23 -0.34 -19.80
N CYS A 178 -5.04 -0.18 -20.36
CA CYS A 178 -3.92 -1.09 -20.18
C CYS A 178 -3.33 -0.99 -18.77
N CYS A 179 -3.38 -2.08 -18.01
CA CYS A 179 -2.75 -2.17 -16.68
C CYS A 179 -1.20 -2.14 -16.72
N THR A 180 -0.57 -1.93 -17.88
CA THR A 180 0.88 -1.75 -18.01
C THR A 180 1.28 -0.28 -18.18
N CYS A 181 0.65 0.43 -19.11
CA CYS A 181 0.99 1.83 -19.42
C CYS A 181 -0.08 2.84 -19.02
N GLY A 182 -1.30 2.39 -18.71
CA GLY A 182 -2.43 3.24 -18.32
C GLY A 182 -3.19 3.88 -19.47
N GLU A 183 -2.84 3.57 -20.73
CA GLU A 183 -3.53 4.08 -21.93
C GLU A 183 -4.88 3.39 -22.15
N ASP A 184 -5.85 4.12 -22.66
CA ASP A 184 -7.17 3.59 -23.03
C ASP A 184 -7.08 2.62 -24.22
N GLN A 185 -7.96 1.63 -24.27
CA GLN A 185 -7.94 0.50 -25.22
C GLN A 185 -9.18 0.42 -26.10
#